data_AF-A0A136KNU0-F1
#
_entry.id   AF-A0A136KNU0-F1
#
_cell.length_a   1.000
_cell.length_b   1.000
_cell.length_c   1.000
_cell.angle_alpha   90.00
_cell.angle_beta   90.00
_cell.angle_gamma   90.00
#
_symmetry.space_group_name_H-M   'P 1'
#
loop_
_entity.id
_entity.type
_entity.pdbx_description
1 polymer ?
#
loop_
_entity_poly.entity_id
_entity_poly.type
_entity_poly.pdbx_seq_one_letter_code
_entity_poly.pdbx_strand_id
1 'polypeptide(L)'
;MKQYKDPTTIKGLQETLAHNEQDLRIEFRSLTKKEKDILMKTVKLQEEVGELANEILAVLALQRKSKLANFKMANLYAEFSDVIIASTSLANALGVDLDRAIRKKMETLLNEYTKDR
;
A
#
# COMPACT_ATOMS: atom_id res chain seq x y z
N MET A 1 16.20 -40.85 -2.96
CA MET A 1 16.02 -39.46 -2.45
C MET A 1 16.11 -38.53 -3.66
N LYS A 2 15.13 -37.64 -3.88
CA LYS A 2 15.25 -36.63 -4.95
C LYS A 2 16.37 -35.66 -4.56
N GLN A 3 17.43 -35.57 -5.35
CA GLN A 3 18.43 -34.52 -5.22
C GLN A 3 17.76 -33.19 -5.55
N TYR A 4 17.62 -32.31 -4.55
CA TYR A 4 17.26 -30.92 -4.81
C TYR A 4 18.49 -30.18 -5.33
N LYS A 5 18.30 -29.33 -6.35
CA LYS A 5 19.36 -28.46 -6.87
C LYS A 5 19.82 -27.47 -5.82
N ASP A 6 21.04 -26.97 -6.00
CA ASP A 6 21.68 -25.99 -5.11
C ASP A 6 20.72 -24.80 -4.81
N PRO A 7 20.31 -24.62 -3.54
CA PRO A 7 19.33 -23.60 -3.14
C PRO A 7 19.87 -22.17 -3.27
N THR A 8 21.15 -22.00 -3.59
CA THR A 8 21.75 -20.68 -3.85
C THR A 8 21.39 -20.10 -5.23
N THR A 9 20.80 -20.90 -6.12
CA THR A 9 20.29 -20.42 -7.42
C THR A 9 18.81 -20.04 -7.33
N ILE A 10 18.35 -19.03 -8.10
CA ILE A 10 16.91 -18.67 -8.15
C ILE A 10 16.04 -19.88 -8.51
N LYS A 11 16.51 -20.73 -9.43
CA LYS A 11 15.81 -21.96 -9.81
C LYS A 11 15.73 -22.97 -8.66
N GLY A 12 16.85 -23.20 -7.96
CA GLY A 12 16.87 -24.06 -6.78
C GLY A 12 15.99 -23.52 -5.65
N LEU A 13 15.98 -22.20 -5.45
CA LEU A 13 15.08 -21.52 -4.52
C LEU A 13 13.61 -21.73 -4.88
N GLN A 14 13.22 -21.49 -6.14
CA GLN A 14 11.85 -21.70 -6.61
C GLN A 14 11.41 -23.16 -6.46
N GLU A 15 12.25 -24.12 -6.84
CA GLU A 15 11.99 -25.55 -6.68
C GLU A 15 11.83 -25.92 -5.19
N THR A 16 12.67 -25.35 -4.32
CA THR A 16 12.59 -25.57 -2.87
C THR A 16 11.31 -24.96 -2.27
N LEU A 17 10.97 -23.73 -2.60
CA LEU A 17 9.76 -23.07 -2.09
C LEU A 17 8.49 -23.77 -2.58
N ALA A 18 8.44 -24.20 -3.85
CA ALA A 18 7.32 -24.96 -4.39
C ALA A 18 7.17 -26.32 -3.69
N HIS A 19 8.28 -26.98 -3.35
CA HIS A 19 8.22 -28.25 -2.63
C HIS A 19 7.64 -28.10 -1.21
N ASN A 20 7.98 -26.99 -0.53
CA ASN A 20 7.54 -26.70 0.83
C ASN A 20 6.29 -25.80 0.87
N GLU A 21 5.59 -25.61 -0.25
CA GLU A 21 4.50 -24.63 -0.35
C GLU A 21 3.40 -24.89 0.68
N GLN A 22 3.08 -26.16 0.96
CA GLN A 22 2.05 -26.50 1.96
C GLN A 22 2.43 -26.03 3.37
N ASP A 23 3.70 -26.17 3.76
CA ASP A 23 4.18 -25.74 5.08
C ASP A 23 4.33 -24.21 5.16
N LEU A 24 4.48 -23.54 4.02
CA LEU A 24 4.59 -22.08 3.90
C LEU A 24 3.24 -21.39 3.69
N ARG A 25 2.15 -22.15 3.52
CA ARG A 25 0.81 -21.58 3.35
C ARG A 25 0.36 -20.94 4.65
N ILE A 26 -0.09 -19.69 4.53
CA ILE A 26 -0.88 -19.07 5.59
C ILE A 26 -2.22 -19.82 5.61
N GLU A 27 -2.50 -20.52 6.70
CA GLU A 27 -3.80 -21.15 6.92
C GLU A 27 -4.86 -20.06 7.09
N PHE A 28 -5.56 -19.75 6.00
CA PHE A 28 -6.75 -18.92 6.08
C PHE A 28 -7.90 -19.78 6.62
N ARG A 29 -8.43 -19.42 7.80
CA ARG A 29 -9.87 -19.64 8.03
C ARG A 29 -10.60 -18.93 6.89
N SER A 30 -11.66 -19.54 6.35
CA SER A 30 -12.35 -18.99 5.18
C SER A 30 -12.77 -17.55 5.43
N LEU A 31 -12.08 -16.60 4.78
CA LEU A 31 -12.40 -15.19 4.91
C LEU A 31 -13.81 -14.94 4.37
N THR A 32 -14.59 -14.19 5.13
CA THR A 32 -15.89 -13.67 4.72
C THR A 32 -15.72 -12.72 3.52
N LYS A 33 -16.82 -12.47 2.80
CA LYS A 33 -16.82 -11.48 1.69
C LYS A 33 -16.35 -10.10 2.16
N LYS A 34 -16.73 -9.70 3.39
CA LYS A 34 -16.33 -8.42 3.98
C LYS A 34 -14.83 -8.36 4.26
N GLU A 35 -14.24 -9.40 4.82
CA GLU A 35 -12.79 -9.44 5.08
C GLU A 35 -11.99 -9.40 3.78
N LYS A 36 -12.45 -10.10 2.74
CA LYS A 36 -11.83 -10.02 1.40
C LYS A 36 -11.88 -8.61 0.81
N ASP A 37 -13.02 -7.93 0.94
CA ASP A 37 -13.18 -6.54 0.47
C ASP A 37 -12.24 -5.58 1.22
N ILE A 38 -12.12 -5.71 2.54
CA ILE A 38 -11.19 -4.93 3.37
C ILE A 38 -9.73 -5.16 2.93
N LEU A 39 -9.33 -6.42 2.69
CA LEU A 39 -7.98 -6.73 2.23
C LEU A 39 -7.72 -6.14 0.85
N MET A 40 -8.67 -6.25 -0.08
CA MET A 40 -8.54 -5.68 -1.42
C MET A 40 -8.40 -4.15 -1.37
N LYS A 41 -9.23 -3.47 -0.57
CA LYS A 41 -9.17 -2.01 -0.41
C LYS A 41 -7.87 -1.56 0.27
N THR A 42 -7.34 -2.36 1.19
CA THR A 42 -6.01 -2.12 1.78
C THR A 42 -4.91 -2.19 0.74
N VAL A 43 -4.91 -3.21 -0.12
CA VAL A 43 -3.94 -3.33 -1.22
C VAL A 43 -4.09 -2.18 -2.21
N LYS A 44 -5.33 -1.78 -2.54
CA LYS A 44 -5.58 -0.63 -3.42
C LYS A 44 -5.03 0.68 -2.83
N LEU A 45 -5.24 0.92 -1.52
CA LEU A 45 -4.63 2.07 -0.85
C LEU A 45 -3.09 2.04 -0.94
N GLN A 46 -2.47 0.87 -0.78
CA GLN A 46 -1.02 0.74 -0.91
C GLN A 46 -0.53 1.04 -2.33
N GLU A 47 -1.28 0.64 -3.35
CA GLU A 47 -1.01 0.97 -4.75
C GLU A 47 -0.96 2.49 -4.94
N GLU A 48 -2.01 3.22 -4.54
CA GLU A 48 -2.07 4.69 -4.74
C GLU A 48 -0.95 5.43 -3.99
N VAL A 49 -0.58 4.94 -2.79
CA VAL A 49 0.57 5.50 -2.06
C VAL A 49 1.87 5.29 -2.83
N GLY A 50 2.03 4.16 -3.51
CA GLY A 50 3.17 3.88 -4.38
C GLY A 50 3.20 4.79 -5.62
N GLU A 51 2.05 5.05 -6.23
CA GLU A 51 1.93 5.95 -7.38
C GLU A 51 2.23 7.40 -6.99
N LEU A 52 1.68 7.87 -5.85
CA LEU A 52 2.01 9.17 -5.28
C LEU A 52 3.51 9.30 -4.98
N ALA A 53 4.13 8.27 -4.39
CA ALA A 53 5.58 8.28 -4.15
C ALA A 53 6.38 8.38 -5.46
N ASN A 54 5.93 7.72 -6.53
CA ASN A 54 6.55 7.82 -7.85
C ASN A 54 6.45 9.25 -8.42
N GLU A 55 5.31 9.92 -8.27
CA GLU A 55 5.14 11.31 -8.72
C GLU A 55 5.93 12.31 -7.87
N ILE A 56 6.04 12.11 -6.55
CA ILE A 56 6.91 12.92 -5.68
C ILE A 56 8.38 12.80 -6.12
N LEU A 57 8.85 11.59 -6.41
CA LEU A 57 10.22 11.39 -6.93
C LEU A 57 10.41 12.09 -8.30
N ALA A 58 9.36 12.17 -9.12
CA ALA A 58 9.42 12.91 -10.38
C ALA A 58 9.54 14.43 -10.14
N VAL A 59 8.77 14.99 -9.20
CA VAL A 59 8.87 16.40 -8.77
C VAL A 59 10.28 16.74 -8.28
N LEU A 60 10.90 15.85 -7.52
CA LEU A 60 12.25 16.03 -6.97
C LEU A 60 13.37 15.73 -7.97
N ALA A 61 13.04 15.42 -9.23
CA ALA A 61 13.98 15.00 -10.27
C ALA A 61 14.82 13.76 -9.91
N LEU A 62 14.32 12.91 -9.00
CA LEU A 62 14.98 11.67 -8.55
C LEU A 62 14.54 10.44 -9.36
N GLN A 63 13.63 10.61 -10.32
CA GLN A 63 13.21 9.54 -11.25
C GLN A 63 14.17 9.37 -12.44
N ARG A 64 14.04 8.23 -13.14
CA ARG A 64 14.75 7.98 -14.40
C ARG A 64 14.39 9.05 -15.43
N LYS A 65 15.38 9.49 -16.24
CA LYS A 65 15.23 10.55 -17.25
C LYS A 65 14.02 10.38 -18.17
N SER A 66 13.72 9.15 -18.59
CA SER A 66 12.57 8.85 -19.45
C SER A 66 11.22 9.14 -18.81
N LYS A 67 11.10 9.02 -17.48
CA LYS A 67 9.88 9.38 -16.74
C LYS A 67 9.76 10.89 -16.54
N LEU A 68 10.87 11.56 -16.24
CA LEU A 68 10.90 13.02 -16.08
C LEU A 68 10.47 13.76 -17.35
N ALA A 69 10.80 13.24 -18.53
CA ALA A 69 10.44 13.83 -19.81
C ALA A 69 8.91 13.95 -20.03
N ASN A 70 8.12 13.11 -19.36
CA ASN A 70 6.66 13.07 -19.48
C ASN A 70 5.94 13.57 -18.22
N PHE A 71 6.67 14.12 -17.25
CA PHE A 71 6.10 14.55 -15.99
C PHE A 71 5.11 15.71 -16.18
N LYS A 72 3.98 15.66 -15.47
CA LYS A 72 2.97 16.72 -15.42
C LYS A 72 2.53 16.92 -13.98
N MET A 73 2.51 18.16 -13.50
CA MET A 73 2.02 18.49 -12.14
C MET A 73 0.56 18.03 -11.89
N ALA A 74 -0.25 17.95 -12.94
CA ALA A 74 -1.61 17.41 -12.84
C ALA A 74 -1.65 15.95 -12.36
N ASN A 75 -0.63 15.14 -12.68
CA ASN A 75 -0.55 13.76 -12.20
C ASN A 75 -0.38 13.74 -10.69
N LEU A 76 0.51 14.56 -10.13
CA LEU A 76 0.70 14.66 -8.68
C LEU A 76 -0.61 14.96 -7.94
N TYR A 77 -1.42 15.89 -8.45
CA TYR A 77 -2.72 16.20 -7.84
C TYR A 77 -3.73 15.06 -7.94
N ALA A 78 -3.71 14.31 -9.05
CA ALA A 78 -4.51 13.11 -9.21
C ALA A 78 -4.12 12.06 -8.15
N GLU A 79 -2.83 11.76 -8.01
CA GLU A 79 -2.36 10.75 -7.05
C GLU A 79 -2.68 11.10 -5.59
N PHE A 80 -2.59 12.40 -5.22
CA PHE A 80 -3.06 12.84 -3.90
C PHE A 80 -4.55 12.56 -3.70
N SER A 81 -5.35 12.76 -4.74
CA SER A 81 -6.80 12.53 -4.71
C SER A 81 -7.11 11.03 -4.61
N ASP A 82 -6.40 10.19 -5.36
CA ASP A 82 -6.59 8.75 -5.37
C ASP A 82 -6.26 8.13 -4.00
N VAL A 83 -5.19 8.59 -3.33
CA VAL A 83 -4.89 8.19 -1.94
C VAL A 83 -6.03 8.54 -0.98
N ILE A 84 -6.60 9.75 -1.09
CA ILE A 84 -7.73 10.17 -0.23
C ILE A 84 -8.98 9.32 -0.51
N ILE A 85 -9.29 9.06 -1.77
CA ILE A 85 -10.43 8.25 -2.19
C ILE A 85 -10.27 6.80 -1.73
N ALA A 86 -9.10 6.20 -1.93
CA ALA A 86 -8.81 4.84 -1.49
C ALA A 86 -8.89 4.70 0.03
N SER A 87 -8.36 5.68 0.77
CA SER A 87 -8.45 5.75 2.23
C SER A 87 -9.90 5.82 2.71
N THR A 88 -10.71 6.67 2.08
CA THR A 88 -12.14 6.84 2.39
C THR A 88 -12.93 5.57 2.07
N SER A 89 -12.63 4.92 0.93
CA SER A 89 -13.24 3.66 0.53
C SER A 89 -12.97 2.53 1.54
N LEU A 90 -11.74 2.45 2.06
CA LEU A 90 -11.37 1.50 3.11
C LEU A 90 -12.08 1.83 4.44
N ALA A 91 -12.15 3.10 4.82
CA ALA A 91 -12.89 3.54 6.01
C ALA A 91 -14.37 3.11 5.95
N ASN A 92 -15.01 3.27 4.79
CA ASN A 92 -16.39 2.82 4.56
C ASN A 92 -16.55 1.31 4.75
N ALA A 93 -15.63 0.49 4.25
CA ALA A 93 -15.67 -0.97 4.43
C ALA A 93 -15.53 -1.40 5.91
N LEU A 94 -14.81 -0.61 6.69
CA LEU A 94 -14.61 -0.80 8.13
C LEU A 94 -15.72 -0.17 8.99
N GLY A 95 -16.61 0.64 8.41
CA GLY A 95 -17.64 1.37 9.14
C GLY A 95 -17.08 2.51 9.99
N VAL A 96 -15.98 3.13 9.55
CA VAL A 96 -15.33 4.24 10.25
C VAL A 96 -15.97 5.56 9.80
N ASP A 97 -16.44 6.35 10.76
CA ASP A 97 -16.84 7.74 10.55
C ASP A 97 -15.58 8.61 10.45
N LEU A 98 -15.12 8.80 9.21
CA LEU A 98 -13.86 9.47 8.93
C LEU A 98 -13.93 10.98 9.22
N ASP A 99 -15.09 11.62 9.02
CA ASP A 99 -15.29 13.06 9.30
C ASP A 99 -15.13 13.32 10.81
N ARG A 100 -15.81 12.53 11.65
CA ARG A 100 -15.65 12.61 13.11
C ARG A 100 -14.21 12.33 13.55
N ALA A 101 -13.57 11.30 12.97
CA ALA A 101 -12.21 10.92 13.30
C ALA A 101 -11.20 12.04 12.99
N ILE A 102 -11.31 12.65 11.81
CA ILE A 102 -10.45 13.76 11.38
C ILE A 102 -10.67 14.99 12.25
N ARG A 103 -11.93 15.39 12.50
CA ARG A 103 -12.25 16.56 13.36
C ARG A 103 -11.59 16.44 14.74
N LYS A 104 -11.78 15.30 15.41
CA LYS A 104 -11.19 15.05 16.72
C LYS A 104 -9.66 15.10 16.67
N LYS A 105 -9.05 14.49 15.65
CA LYS A 105 -7.59 14.50 15.50
C LYS A 105 -7.05 15.91 15.23
N MET A 106 -7.76 16.72 14.45
CA MET A 106 -7.41 18.12 14.18
C MET A 106 -7.49 18.98 15.44
N GLU A 107 -8.52 18.81 16.27
CA GLU A 107 -8.63 19.50 17.56
C GLU A 107 -7.43 19.17 18.46
N THR A 108 -7.05 17.90 18.58
CA THR A 108 -5.86 17.48 19.32
C THR A 108 -4.59 18.13 18.75
N LEU A 109 -4.39 18.06 17.42
CA LEU A 109 -3.21 18.64 16.76
C LEU A 109 -3.08 20.14 17.02
N LEU A 110 -4.17 20.88 16.90
CA LEU A 110 -4.19 22.34 17.06
C LEU A 110 -4.09 22.79 18.52
N ASN A 111 -4.48 21.96 19.49
CA ASN A 111 -4.47 22.33 20.91
C ASN A 111 -3.24 21.85 21.68
N GLU A 112 -2.62 20.76 21.24
CA GLU A 112 -1.50 20.12 21.94
C GLU A 112 -0.16 20.42 21.26
N TYR A 113 -0.05 20.27 19.95
CA TYR A 113 1.25 20.38 19.25
C TYR A 113 1.68 21.81 18.91
N THR A 114 0.75 22.76 18.89
CA THR A 114 1.07 24.19 18.75
C THR A 114 1.63 24.81 20.03
N LYS A 115 1.43 24.17 21.19
CA LYS A 115 1.94 24.62 22.48
C LYS A 115 3.35 24.10 22.79
N ASP A 116 3.79 23.07 22.06
CA ASP A 116 5.15 22.51 22.13
C ASP A 116 6.13 23.19 21.14
N ARG A 117 5.69 24.27 20.47
CA ARG A 117 6.54 25.15 19.67
C ARG A 117 6.71 26.50 20.37
#